data_AF-A0A958G4W3-F1
#
_entry.id   AF-A0A958G4W3-F1
#
_cell.length_a   1.000
_cell.length_b   1.000
_cell.length_c   1.000
_cell.angle_alpha   90.00
_cell.angle_beta   90.00
_cell.angle_gamma   90.00
#
_symmetry.space_group_name_H-M   'P 1'
#
loop_
_entity.id
_entity.type
_entity.pdbx_description
1 polymer ?
#
loop_
_entity_poly.entity_id
_entity_poly.type
_entity_poly.pdbx_seq_one_letter_code
_entity_poly.pdbx_strand_id
1 'polypeptide(L)'
;AKSERWRLNFNHFQKIGQTFTINANGSFVSDKSFYRDYSSDYNLRTNQTIRTTATAKKTFPGSRTLSMNFTREENLQTERIDYTFPDLSYSQPARSLFTRKAGGQKQWYHNLRYSYNSKILARGSRIPVTDNASGQITGFDRTYNSGWKHDIVPSYSFKALKYFSFSPSLSLEELWVPEYLEYAYSDSLDRVVVADTVKEFRARHLARGMGMSVRTTLYGLFELPFSPLKVIRHKMDPSIGFSYQPDYSDEVYGYYQTFKNAAGREVRGDRFANNTFAGTPQGEQRNMNISVSNLFQGKIIRGEEEKKIDLFRMTVSTSHNFALDSLRWSNLRTSLQAKPHPKLNFNFNAQHTFYKPRANGRGRRDEFVWSDGFALPSLLNWDVNMSYSLSLRPPE
;
A
#
# COMPACT_ATOMS: atom_id res chain seq x y z
N ALA A 1 -0.16 36.78 30.99
CA ALA A 1 -0.04 35.35 31.38
C ALA A 1 -1.42 34.86 31.78
N LYS A 2 -1.84 33.65 31.36
CA LYS A 2 -3.12 33.10 31.82
C LYS A 2 -3.05 32.88 33.34
N SER A 3 -4.07 33.30 34.08
CA SER A 3 -4.14 33.23 35.55
C SER A 3 -4.29 31.80 36.07
N GLU A 4 -4.87 30.92 35.25
CA GLU A 4 -5.07 29.51 35.57
C GLU A 4 -4.42 28.64 34.50
N ARG A 5 -3.45 27.83 34.95
CA ARG A 5 -2.74 26.86 34.10
C ARG A 5 -3.19 25.45 34.46
N TRP A 6 -3.48 24.65 33.44
CA TRP A 6 -4.05 23.32 33.61
C TRP A 6 -3.55 22.36 32.55
N ARG A 7 -3.58 21.07 32.88
CA ARG A 7 -3.35 19.96 31.97
C ARG A 7 -4.47 18.95 32.15
N LEU A 8 -5.10 18.58 31.05
CA LEU A 8 -6.09 17.50 31.01
C LEU A 8 -5.47 16.33 30.26
N ASN A 9 -5.41 15.16 30.89
CA ASN A 9 -5.15 13.90 30.19
C ASN A 9 -6.37 13.02 30.37
N PHE A 10 -6.77 12.36 29.30
CA PHE A 10 -7.84 11.37 29.36
C PHE A 10 -7.45 10.13 28.58
N ASN A 11 -7.92 8.99 29.06
CA ASN A 11 -7.83 7.71 28.39
C ASN A 11 -9.15 7.00 28.63
N HIS A 12 -9.84 6.65 27.56
CA HIS A 12 -11.16 6.07 27.57
C HIS A 12 -11.18 4.86 26.66
N PHE A 13 -11.58 3.71 27.20
CA PHE A 13 -11.83 2.51 26.42
C PHE A 13 -13.19 1.95 26.81
N GLN A 14 -14.05 1.76 25.81
CA GLN A 14 -15.37 1.21 26.02
C GLN A 14 -15.73 0.24 24.91
N LYS A 15 -16.27 -0.92 25.29
CA LYS A 15 -16.82 -1.92 24.37
C LYS A 15 -18.33 -2.00 24.60
N ILE A 16 -19.12 -1.71 23.56
CA ILE A 16 -20.59 -1.78 23.61
C ILE A 16 -21.03 -3.02 22.83
N GLY A 17 -21.59 -3.99 23.55
CA GLY A 17 -21.90 -5.32 23.02
C GLY A 17 -20.63 -6.04 22.51
N GLN A 18 -20.79 -6.92 21.52
CA GLN A 18 -19.66 -7.69 20.98
C GLN A 18 -19.00 -7.04 19.76
N THR A 19 -19.61 -6.01 19.20
CA THR A 19 -19.29 -5.53 17.84
C THR A 19 -18.84 -4.08 17.77
N PHE A 20 -18.98 -3.29 18.84
CA PHE A 20 -18.66 -1.87 18.84
C PHE A 20 -17.63 -1.52 19.92
N THR A 21 -16.61 -0.75 19.55
CA THR A 21 -15.54 -0.30 20.45
C THR A 21 -15.28 1.19 20.24
N ILE A 22 -15.14 1.93 21.32
CA ILE A 22 -14.64 3.31 21.36
C ILE A 22 -13.34 3.30 22.14
N ASN A 23 -12.30 3.90 21.57
CA ASN A 23 -11.05 4.19 22.25
C ASN A 23 -10.72 5.66 22.03
N ALA A 24 -10.46 6.42 23.10
CA ALA A 24 -10.07 7.81 22.99
C ALA A 24 -9.00 8.14 24.02
N ASN A 25 -7.92 8.75 23.58
CA ASN A 25 -6.82 9.17 24.44
C ASN A 25 -6.32 10.51 23.96
N GLY A 26 -5.98 11.39 24.90
CA GLY A 26 -5.49 12.70 24.54
C GLY A 26 -4.97 13.48 25.72
N SER A 27 -4.25 14.55 25.37
CA SER A 27 -3.75 15.53 26.31
C SER A 27 -4.14 16.92 25.83
N PHE A 28 -4.34 17.84 26.75
CA PHE A 28 -4.55 19.25 26.50
C PHE A 28 -3.82 20.05 27.57
N VAL A 29 -3.25 21.20 27.21
CA VAL A 29 -2.61 22.13 28.14
C VAL A 29 -3.14 23.54 27.92
N SER A 30 -3.10 24.34 28.98
CA SER A 30 -3.54 25.74 28.98
C SER A 30 -2.67 26.68 28.14
N ASP A 31 -1.37 26.42 28.06
CA ASP A 31 -0.37 27.30 27.46
C ASP A 31 0.86 26.52 26.94
N LYS A 32 1.55 27.08 25.95
CA LYS A 32 2.73 26.46 25.34
C LYS A 32 3.90 26.20 26.28
N SER A 33 4.04 27.03 27.31
CA SER A 33 5.11 26.95 28.28
C SER A 33 4.84 25.93 29.40
N PHE A 34 3.64 25.35 29.46
CA PHE A 34 3.21 24.50 30.58
C PHE A 34 4.22 23.39 30.89
N TYR A 35 4.61 22.59 29.89
CA TYR A 35 5.57 21.51 30.10
C TYR A 35 6.98 22.02 30.43
N ARG A 36 7.40 23.15 29.86
CA ARG A 36 8.72 23.72 30.13
C ARG A 36 8.85 24.21 31.57
N ASP A 37 7.78 24.80 32.09
CA ASP A 37 7.74 25.47 33.39
C ASP A 37 7.41 24.49 34.54
N TYR A 38 6.59 23.45 34.29
CA TYR A 38 6.08 22.55 35.33
C TYR A 38 6.48 21.07 35.21
N SER A 39 7.08 20.64 34.10
CA SER A 39 7.52 19.25 33.97
C SER A 39 8.97 19.09 34.43
N SER A 40 9.22 18.12 35.33
CA SER A 40 10.57 17.70 35.70
C SER A 40 11.18 16.69 34.71
N ASP A 41 10.38 16.13 33.81
CA ASP A 41 10.81 15.17 32.81
C ASP A 41 11.39 15.89 31.58
N TYR A 42 12.68 15.67 31.31
CA TYR A 42 13.37 16.23 30.16
C TYR A 42 12.67 15.95 28.82
N ASN A 43 12.10 14.75 28.66
CA ASN A 43 11.41 14.36 27.44
C ASN A 43 10.10 15.12 27.26
N LEU A 44 9.37 15.42 28.34
CA LEU A 44 8.15 16.23 28.28
C LEU A 44 8.45 17.71 28.08
N ARG A 45 9.56 18.23 28.61
CA ARG A 45 10.00 19.62 28.38
C ARG A 45 10.44 19.85 26.92
N THR A 46 11.04 18.84 26.30
CA THR A 46 11.52 18.90 24.90
C THR A 46 10.44 18.50 23.90
N ASN A 47 9.54 17.58 24.26
CA ASN A 47 8.42 17.18 23.42
C ASN A 47 7.30 18.22 23.47
N GLN A 48 7.23 19.03 22.43
CA GLN A 48 6.28 20.14 22.31
C GLN A 48 5.08 19.78 21.43
N THR A 49 4.80 18.50 21.23
CA THR A 49 3.65 18.05 20.43
C THR A 49 2.61 17.39 21.33
N ILE A 50 1.40 17.93 21.31
CA ILE A 50 0.24 17.36 21.99
C ILE A 50 -0.62 16.64 20.96
N ARG A 51 -0.91 15.36 21.21
CA ARG A 51 -1.71 14.54 20.32
C ARG A 51 -2.94 13.99 21.02
N THR A 52 -4.09 14.16 20.37
CA THR A 52 -5.38 13.62 20.80
C THR A 52 -5.94 12.75 19.69
N THR A 53 -6.32 11.53 20.04
CA THR A 53 -6.87 10.55 19.13
C THR A 53 -8.15 9.95 19.69
N ALA A 54 -9.17 9.81 18.85
CA ALA A 54 -10.36 9.06 19.18
C ALA A 54 -10.75 8.17 18.00
N THR A 55 -11.10 6.92 18.29
CA THR A 55 -11.47 5.92 17.30
C THR A 55 -12.73 5.20 17.78
N ALA A 56 -13.76 5.25 16.96
CA ALA A 56 -14.95 4.41 17.09
C ALA A 56 -14.95 3.36 15.98
N LYS A 57 -15.19 2.09 16.32
CA LYS A 57 -15.21 0.97 15.35
C LYS A 57 -16.42 0.09 15.58
N LYS A 58 -17.13 -0.23 14.49
CA LYS A 58 -18.20 -1.22 14.41
C LYS A 58 -17.80 -2.36 13.49
N THR A 59 -17.96 -3.60 13.95
CA THR A 59 -17.83 -4.81 13.14
C THR A 59 -19.20 -5.40 12.88
N PHE A 60 -19.60 -5.52 11.62
CA PHE A 60 -20.86 -6.14 11.22
C PHE A 60 -20.66 -7.63 10.85
N PRO A 61 -21.73 -8.43 10.81
CA PRO A 61 -21.66 -9.80 10.30
C PRO A 61 -21.06 -9.87 8.88
N GLY A 62 -20.30 -10.94 8.61
CA GLY A 62 -19.54 -11.11 7.37
C GLY A 62 -18.22 -10.33 7.35
N SER A 63 -17.65 -10.05 8.52
CA SER A 63 -16.35 -9.38 8.69
C SER A 63 -16.25 -7.97 8.06
N ARG A 64 -17.40 -7.29 7.90
CA ARG A 64 -17.45 -5.91 7.43
C ARG A 64 -17.13 -4.98 8.60
N THR A 65 -16.38 -3.93 8.36
CA THR A 65 -15.99 -2.98 9.42
C THR A 65 -16.26 -1.55 9.01
N LEU A 66 -16.75 -0.73 9.94
CA LEU A 66 -16.82 0.72 9.84
C LEU A 66 -16.01 1.31 10.99
N SER A 67 -15.06 2.19 10.69
CA SER A 67 -14.29 2.91 11.70
C SER A 67 -14.30 4.41 11.42
N MET A 68 -14.40 5.20 12.48
CA MET A 68 -14.31 6.65 12.44
C MET A 68 -13.16 7.06 13.35
N ASN A 69 -12.19 7.77 12.79
CA ASN A 69 -11.06 8.31 13.52
C ASN A 69 -11.15 9.83 13.58
N PHE A 70 -10.67 10.35 14.70
CA PHE A 70 -10.37 11.74 14.95
C PHE A 70 -8.91 11.79 15.39
N THR A 71 -8.12 12.65 14.77
CA THR A 71 -6.77 12.98 15.24
C THR A 71 -6.63 14.48 15.28
N ARG A 72 -6.09 15.00 16.37
CA ARG A 72 -5.68 16.38 16.53
C ARG A 72 -4.25 16.39 17.05
N GLU A 73 -3.40 17.16 16.41
CA GLU A 73 -2.01 17.35 16.78
C GLU A 73 -1.76 18.85 16.92
N GLU A 74 -1.16 19.25 18.03
CA GLU A 74 -0.86 20.64 18.33
C GLU A 74 0.62 20.76 18.67
N ASN A 75 1.32 21.59 17.91
CA ASN A 75 2.71 21.92 18.17
C ASN A 75 2.74 23.18 19.04
N LEU A 76 3.13 23.03 20.31
CA LEU A 76 3.18 24.11 21.30
C LEU A 76 4.23 25.18 20.98
N GLN A 77 5.24 24.85 20.19
CA GLN A 77 6.32 25.76 19.79
C GLN A 77 5.82 26.78 18.77
N THR A 78 5.12 26.28 17.75
CA THR A 78 4.60 27.05 16.62
C THR A 78 3.14 27.43 16.77
N GLU A 79 2.45 26.91 17.79
CA GLU A 79 1.00 27.03 18.02
C GLU A 79 0.13 26.56 16.83
N ARG A 80 0.72 25.75 15.92
CA ARG A 80 0.03 25.12 14.80
C ARG A 80 -0.81 23.94 15.30
N ILE A 81 -2.04 23.84 14.81
CA ILE A 81 -2.94 22.74 15.10
C ILE A 81 -3.32 22.05 13.79
N ASP A 82 -2.94 20.79 13.64
CA ASP A 82 -3.38 19.93 12.55
C ASP A 82 -4.49 18.99 13.04
N TYR A 83 -5.53 18.81 12.25
CA TYR A 83 -6.63 17.92 12.59
C TYR A 83 -7.08 17.09 11.39
N THR A 84 -7.49 15.86 11.65
CA THR A 84 -8.04 14.94 10.66
C THR A 84 -9.41 14.49 11.15
N PHE A 85 -10.46 15.04 10.53
CA PHE A 85 -11.84 14.71 10.83
C PHE A 85 -12.82 15.24 9.77
N PRO A 86 -13.78 14.43 9.30
CA PRO A 86 -13.91 12.99 9.59
C PRO A 86 -12.83 12.15 8.88
N ASP A 87 -12.34 11.09 9.53
CA ASP A 87 -11.67 9.95 8.88
C ASP A 87 -12.55 8.71 9.04
N LEU A 88 -13.50 8.54 8.13
CA LEU A 88 -14.42 7.42 8.11
C LEU A 88 -13.91 6.37 7.11
N SER A 89 -13.74 5.13 7.56
CA SER A 89 -13.30 4.01 6.73
C SER A 89 -14.29 2.85 6.85
N TYR A 90 -14.89 2.46 5.74
CA TYR A 90 -15.70 1.26 5.58
C TYR A 90 -14.92 0.22 4.77
N SER A 91 -14.93 -1.03 5.23
CA SER A 91 -14.30 -2.14 4.54
C SER A 91 -15.22 -3.36 4.51
N GLN A 92 -15.42 -3.89 3.31
CA GLN A 92 -16.12 -5.13 3.05
C GLN A 92 -15.20 -6.10 2.32
N PRO A 93 -14.82 -7.21 2.98
CA PRO A 93 -14.10 -8.31 2.33
C PRO A 93 -14.88 -8.89 1.14
N ALA A 94 -14.15 -9.52 0.22
CA ALA A 94 -14.74 -10.07 -0.99
C ALA A 94 -15.88 -11.06 -0.66
N ARG A 95 -17.08 -10.79 -1.14
CA ARG A 95 -18.26 -11.66 -1.00
C ARG A 95 -18.80 -12.02 -2.37
N SER A 96 -19.47 -13.17 -2.48
CA SER A 96 -20.17 -13.52 -3.72
C SER A 96 -21.22 -12.46 -4.04
N LEU A 97 -21.27 -12.01 -5.29
CA LEU A 97 -22.29 -11.07 -5.74
C LEU A 97 -23.67 -11.75 -5.74
N PHE A 98 -23.70 -13.03 -6.10
CA PHE A 98 -24.89 -13.87 -6.10
C PHE A 98 -24.72 -15.00 -5.09
N THR A 99 -25.60 -15.06 -4.09
CA THR A 99 -25.58 -16.13 -3.09
C THR A 99 -26.30 -17.37 -3.61
N ARG A 100 -25.73 -18.54 -3.31
CA ARG A 100 -26.35 -19.82 -3.60
C ARG A 100 -27.46 -20.09 -2.58
N LYS A 101 -28.66 -20.45 -3.03
CA LYS A 101 -29.71 -21.00 -2.17
C LYS A 101 -29.29 -22.39 -1.66
N ALA A 102 -29.62 -22.73 -0.41
CA ALA A 102 -29.34 -24.04 0.16
C ALA A 102 -29.91 -25.15 -0.76
N GLY A 103 -29.10 -26.15 -1.09
CA GLY A 103 -29.49 -27.27 -1.98
C GLY A 103 -29.40 -27.00 -3.49
N GLY A 104 -29.35 -25.75 -3.97
CA GLY A 104 -29.29 -25.44 -5.41
C GLY A 104 -27.95 -25.82 -6.06
N GLN A 105 -27.85 -26.02 -7.37
CA GLN A 105 -26.56 -26.33 -8.02
C GLN A 105 -25.63 -25.11 -8.13
N LYS A 106 -24.31 -25.35 -8.14
CA LYS A 106 -23.31 -24.27 -8.28
C LYS A 106 -23.18 -23.83 -9.74
N GLN A 107 -23.83 -22.71 -10.06
CA GLN A 107 -23.66 -21.99 -11.33
C GLN A 107 -22.38 -21.14 -11.38
N TRP A 108 -21.94 -20.80 -12.58
CA TRP A 108 -20.71 -20.04 -12.84
C TRP A 108 -20.71 -18.67 -12.14
N TYR A 109 -21.83 -17.95 -12.14
CA TYR A 109 -21.95 -16.60 -11.57
C TYR A 109 -21.82 -16.56 -10.04
N HIS A 110 -21.94 -17.70 -9.35
CA HIS A 110 -21.67 -17.76 -7.90
C HIS A 110 -20.18 -17.64 -7.55
N ASN A 111 -19.27 -17.71 -8.54
CA ASN A 111 -17.85 -17.42 -8.33
C ASN A 111 -17.50 -15.93 -8.55
N LEU A 112 -18.46 -15.11 -8.99
CA LEU A 112 -18.26 -13.68 -9.12
C LEU A 112 -18.34 -13.06 -7.73
N ARG A 113 -17.21 -12.51 -7.27
CA ARG A 113 -17.07 -11.88 -5.97
C ARG A 113 -16.77 -10.41 -6.14
N TYR A 114 -17.08 -9.61 -5.13
CA TYR A 114 -16.65 -8.22 -5.08
C TYR A 114 -16.27 -7.83 -3.65
N SER A 115 -15.17 -7.09 -3.51
CA SER A 115 -14.86 -6.34 -2.30
C SER A 115 -15.16 -4.87 -2.51
N TYR A 116 -15.44 -4.17 -1.41
CA TYR A 116 -15.74 -2.74 -1.45
C TYR A 116 -15.11 -2.06 -0.24
N ASN A 117 -14.32 -1.03 -0.49
CA ASN A 117 -13.79 -0.14 0.55
C ASN A 117 -14.22 1.28 0.24
N SER A 118 -14.49 2.06 1.28
CA SER A 118 -14.90 3.45 1.16
C SER A 118 -14.24 4.25 2.26
N LYS A 119 -13.58 5.35 1.91
CA LYS A 119 -12.85 6.21 2.82
C LYS A 119 -13.26 7.67 2.62
N ILE A 120 -13.84 8.27 3.64
CA ILE A 120 -14.04 9.72 3.72
C ILE A 120 -12.92 10.27 4.57
N LEU A 121 -12.16 11.23 4.06
CA LEU A 121 -11.02 11.81 4.76
C LEU A 121 -11.03 13.32 4.59
N ALA A 122 -11.12 14.02 5.70
CA ALA A 122 -10.88 15.45 5.75
C ALA A 122 -9.72 15.79 6.68
N ARG A 123 -8.88 16.71 6.22
CA ARG A 123 -7.72 17.24 6.95
C ARG A 123 -7.79 18.74 6.94
N GLY A 124 -7.47 19.35 8.07
CA GLY A 124 -7.28 20.78 8.14
C GLY A 124 -6.12 21.15 9.03
N SER A 125 -5.63 22.36 8.84
CA SER A 125 -4.60 22.96 9.67
C SER A 125 -5.06 24.35 10.09
N ARG A 126 -4.72 24.73 11.31
CA ARG A 126 -4.84 26.09 11.82
C ARG A 126 -3.43 26.55 12.15
N ILE A 127 -2.95 27.54 11.39
CA ILE A 127 -1.59 28.04 11.46
C ILE A 127 -1.66 29.48 11.98
N PRO A 128 -0.94 29.85 13.04
CA PRO A 128 -0.91 31.24 13.50
C PRO A 128 -0.16 32.12 12.51
N VAL A 129 -0.70 33.30 12.27
CA VAL A 129 -0.06 34.37 11.50
C VAL A 129 0.61 35.30 12.49
N THR A 130 1.93 35.43 12.39
CA THR A 130 2.73 36.28 13.27
C THR A 130 3.14 37.55 12.54
N ASP A 131 2.96 38.70 13.19
CA ASP A 131 3.53 39.96 12.71
C ASP A 131 5.06 39.94 12.91
N ASN A 132 5.79 40.13 11.82
CA ASN A 132 7.26 40.10 11.82
C ASN A 132 7.89 41.22 12.66
N ALA A 133 7.18 42.34 12.88
CA ALA A 133 7.71 43.48 13.65
C ALA A 133 7.48 43.33 15.17
N SER A 134 6.31 42.84 15.58
CA SER A 134 5.95 42.70 17.00
C SER A 134 6.13 41.29 17.56
N GLY A 135 6.31 40.27 16.70
CA GLY A 135 6.33 38.86 17.09
C GLY A 135 4.99 38.36 17.65
N GLN A 136 3.92 39.15 17.56
CA GLN A 136 2.60 38.81 18.08
C GLN A 136 1.77 38.07 17.02
N ILE A 137 0.96 37.13 17.49
CA ILE A 137 0.00 36.43 16.64
C ILE A 137 -1.17 37.38 16.37
N THR A 138 -1.33 37.78 15.11
CA THR A 138 -2.37 38.71 14.64
C THR A 138 -3.59 38.00 14.09
N GLY A 139 -3.46 36.71 13.71
CA GLY A 139 -4.54 35.93 13.13
C GLY A 139 -4.21 34.44 13.01
N PHE A 140 -5.10 33.70 12.35
CA PHE A 140 -4.90 32.29 12.04
C PHE A 140 -5.37 31.96 10.62
N ASP A 141 -4.48 31.38 9.83
CA ASP A 141 -4.83 30.78 8.55
C ASP A 141 -5.41 29.40 8.76
N ARG A 142 -6.45 29.07 8.00
CA ARG A 142 -7.13 27.77 8.04
C ARG A 142 -7.08 27.12 6.68
N THR A 143 -6.52 25.92 6.62
CA THR A 143 -6.61 25.05 5.45
C THR A 143 -7.57 23.92 5.75
N TYR A 144 -8.35 23.51 4.76
CA TYR A 144 -9.25 22.38 4.87
C TYR A 144 -9.41 21.72 3.52
N ASN A 145 -9.07 20.44 3.46
CA ASN A 145 -9.25 19.61 2.28
C ASN A 145 -10.04 18.37 2.69
N SER A 146 -10.94 17.93 1.84
CA SER A 146 -11.67 16.69 2.04
C SER A 146 -11.83 15.93 0.74
N GLY A 147 -12.17 14.65 0.88
CA GLY A 147 -12.54 13.81 -0.24
C GLY A 147 -13.19 12.53 0.24
N TRP A 148 -13.81 11.84 -0.70
CA TRP A 148 -14.40 10.53 -0.48
C TRP A 148 -13.95 9.58 -1.58
N LYS A 149 -13.19 8.56 -1.20
CA LYS A 149 -12.66 7.56 -2.12
C LYS A 149 -13.37 6.23 -1.94
N HIS A 150 -13.77 5.62 -3.04
CA HIS A 150 -14.36 4.30 -3.14
C HIS A 150 -13.43 3.39 -3.92
N ASP A 151 -13.19 2.18 -3.41
CA ASP A 151 -12.45 1.13 -4.12
C ASP A 151 -13.37 -0.09 -4.27
N ILE A 152 -13.73 -0.44 -5.50
CA ILE A 152 -14.60 -1.56 -5.84
C ILE A 152 -13.78 -2.57 -6.65
N VAL A 153 -13.67 -3.80 -6.15
CA VAL A 153 -12.87 -4.85 -6.83
C VAL A 153 -13.74 -6.08 -7.11
N PRO A 154 -14.47 -6.11 -8.24
CA PRO A 154 -14.99 -7.34 -8.78
C PRO A 154 -13.86 -8.29 -9.17
N SER A 155 -14.05 -9.57 -8.84
CA SER A 155 -13.11 -10.65 -9.13
C SER A 155 -13.88 -11.91 -9.46
N TYR A 156 -13.31 -12.71 -10.35
CA TYR A 156 -13.83 -14.01 -10.70
C TYR A 156 -12.71 -15.03 -10.60
N SER A 157 -13.04 -16.28 -10.31
CA SER A 157 -12.05 -17.35 -10.35
C SER A 157 -12.68 -18.64 -10.82
N PHE A 158 -12.03 -19.30 -11.78
CA PHE A 158 -12.48 -20.59 -12.32
C PHE A 158 -11.28 -21.47 -12.68
N LYS A 159 -11.53 -22.78 -12.73
CA LYS A 159 -10.56 -23.75 -13.21
C LYS A 159 -10.93 -24.20 -14.62
N ALA A 160 -10.03 -24.00 -15.57
CA ALA A 160 -10.11 -24.56 -16.91
C ALA A 160 -9.26 -25.84 -16.99
N LEU A 161 -9.75 -26.83 -17.73
CA LEU A 161 -9.06 -28.10 -17.97
C LEU A 161 -8.59 -28.83 -16.69
N LYS A 162 -9.17 -28.53 -15.52
CA LYS A 162 -8.78 -29.00 -14.17
C LYS A 162 -7.40 -28.52 -13.66
N TYR A 163 -6.49 -28.08 -14.53
CA TYR A 163 -5.11 -27.73 -14.17
C TYR A 163 -4.82 -26.23 -14.09
N PHE A 164 -5.57 -25.39 -14.80
CA PHE A 164 -5.30 -23.95 -14.89
C PHE A 164 -6.36 -23.15 -14.14
N SER A 165 -5.93 -22.40 -13.14
CA SER A 165 -6.79 -21.49 -12.38
C SER A 165 -6.69 -20.09 -12.98
N PHE A 166 -7.76 -19.63 -13.60
CA PHE A 166 -7.91 -18.31 -14.17
C PHE A 166 -8.60 -17.40 -13.16
N SER A 167 -8.04 -16.20 -12.94
CA SER A 167 -8.59 -15.22 -12.01
C SER A 167 -8.54 -13.81 -12.62
N PRO A 168 -9.55 -13.40 -13.39
CA PRO A 168 -9.69 -12.01 -13.81
C PRO A 168 -10.21 -11.14 -12.66
N SER A 169 -9.76 -9.89 -12.65
CA SER A 169 -10.10 -8.89 -11.64
C SER A 169 -10.10 -7.49 -12.26
N LEU A 170 -10.99 -6.64 -11.80
CA LEU A 170 -11.03 -5.23 -12.17
C LEU A 170 -11.03 -4.41 -10.89
N SER A 171 -10.07 -3.49 -10.74
CA SER A 171 -9.98 -2.58 -9.60
C SER A 171 -10.44 -1.20 -10.05
N LEU A 172 -11.61 -0.77 -9.59
CA LEU A 172 -12.19 0.54 -9.83
C LEU A 172 -11.99 1.41 -8.60
N GLU A 173 -11.42 2.59 -8.79
CA GLU A 173 -11.38 3.67 -7.81
C GLU A 173 -12.26 4.80 -8.28
N GLU A 174 -13.09 5.32 -7.38
CA GLU A 174 -13.86 6.53 -7.59
C GLU A 174 -13.52 7.53 -6.47
N LEU A 175 -13.11 8.74 -6.84
CA LEU A 175 -12.78 9.81 -5.91
C LEU A 175 -13.75 10.96 -6.10
N TRP A 176 -14.46 11.33 -5.05
CA TRP A 176 -15.32 12.51 -4.97
C TRP A 176 -14.61 13.60 -4.21
N VAL A 177 -14.55 14.78 -4.80
CA VAL A 177 -13.99 15.99 -4.20
C VAL A 177 -15.06 17.09 -4.20
N PRO A 178 -15.12 17.91 -3.13
CA PRO A 178 -16.06 19.03 -3.06
C PRO A 178 -15.61 20.25 -3.86
N GLU A 179 -14.34 20.27 -4.28
CA GLU A 179 -13.73 21.33 -5.08
C GLU A 179 -12.66 20.73 -6.00
N TYR A 180 -12.39 21.40 -7.11
CA TYR A 180 -11.34 21.03 -8.05
C TYR A 180 -10.56 22.28 -8.49
N LEU A 181 -9.35 22.06 -8.99
CA LEU A 181 -8.49 23.14 -9.46
C LEU A 181 -8.74 23.44 -10.93
N GLU A 182 -8.74 24.72 -11.24
CA GLU A 182 -8.54 25.22 -12.59
C GLU A 182 -7.19 25.86 -12.71
N TYR A 183 -6.55 25.62 -13.84
CA TYR A 183 -5.22 26.10 -14.14
C TYR A 183 -5.26 27.12 -15.26
N ALA A 184 -4.29 28.03 -15.21
CA ALA A 184 -3.90 28.88 -16.32
C ALA A 184 -2.41 28.73 -16.55
N TYR A 185 -1.97 29.06 -17.76
CA TYR A 185 -0.56 29.17 -18.06
C TYR A 185 -0.09 30.60 -17.80
N SER A 186 1.02 30.73 -17.07
CA SER A 186 1.64 32.02 -16.77
C SER A 186 2.85 32.22 -17.67
N ASP A 187 2.72 33.10 -18.66
CA ASP A 187 3.79 33.43 -19.60
C ASP A 187 5.03 34.00 -18.89
N SER A 188 4.82 34.82 -17.85
CA SER A 188 5.91 35.44 -17.08
C SER A 188 6.71 34.45 -16.24
N LEU A 189 6.11 33.32 -15.84
CA LEU A 189 6.75 32.28 -15.03
C LEU A 189 7.11 31.03 -15.85
N ASP A 190 6.77 31.00 -17.14
CA ASP A 190 6.87 29.85 -18.04
C ASP A 190 6.36 28.54 -17.40
N ARG A 191 5.21 28.62 -16.70
CA ARG A 191 4.66 27.47 -15.97
C ARG A 191 3.14 27.52 -15.82
N VAL A 192 2.57 26.34 -15.59
CA VAL A 192 1.17 26.18 -15.20
C VAL A 192 1.00 26.62 -13.73
N VAL A 193 0.03 27.48 -13.47
CA VAL A 193 -0.32 27.98 -12.13
C VAL A 193 -1.80 27.72 -11.86
N VAL A 194 -2.15 27.55 -10.59
CA VAL A 194 -3.55 27.47 -10.18
C VAL A 194 -4.19 28.83 -10.45
N ALA A 195 -5.18 28.86 -11.33
CA ALA A 195 -5.97 30.04 -11.64
C ALA A 195 -7.12 30.20 -10.66
N ASP A 196 -7.81 29.11 -10.35
CA ASP A 196 -8.94 29.11 -9.42
C ASP A 196 -9.10 27.76 -8.70
N THR A 197 -9.77 27.78 -7.56
CA THR A 197 -10.26 26.60 -6.84
C THR A 197 -11.78 26.63 -6.87
N VAL A 198 -12.37 25.89 -7.80
CA VAL A 198 -13.81 25.88 -8.04
C VAL A 198 -14.48 24.98 -7.02
N LYS A 199 -15.35 25.56 -6.19
CA LYS A 199 -16.07 24.88 -5.09
C LYS A 199 -17.32 24.14 -5.59
N GLU A 200 -17.09 23.18 -6.48
CA GLU A 200 -18.14 22.33 -7.02
C GLU A 200 -17.76 20.86 -6.90
N PHE A 201 -18.78 20.02 -6.68
CA PHE A 201 -18.61 18.58 -6.63
C PHE A 201 -18.05 18.06 -7.95
N ARG A 202 -17.00 17.23 -7.87
CA ARG A 202 -16.45 16.52 -9.02
C ARG A 202 -16.06 15.10 -8.65
N ALA A 203 -16.27 14.18 -9.59
CA ALA A 203 -15.88 12.78 -9.46
C ALA A 203 -14.75 12.43 -10.45
N ARG A 204 -13.82 11.58 -10.01
CA ARG A 204 -12.77 10.97 -10.82
C ARG A 204 -12.92 9.46 -10.78
N HIS A 205 -12.87 8.81 -11.93
CA HIS A 205 -13.05 7.37 -12.06
C HIS A 205 -11.78 6.74 -12.66
N LEU A 206 -11.17 5.80 -11.96
CA LEU A 206 -9.94 5.15 -12.36
C LEU A 206 -10.10 3.63 -12.31
N ALA A 207 -9.90 2.96 -13.43
CA ALA A 207 -9.56 1.56 -13.48
C ALA A 207 -8.08 1.37 -13.10
N ARG A 208 -7.80 1.40 -11.79
CA ARG A 208 -6.46 1.25 -11.19
C ARG A 208 -5.76 -0.07 -11.58
N GLY A 209 -6.51 -1.05 -12.03
CA GLY A 209 -5.94 -2.28 -12.58
C GLY A 209 -6.99 -3.17 -13.21
N MET A 210 -6.86 -3.42 -14.50
CA MET A 210 -7.55 -4.48 -15.22
C MET A 210 -6.62 -5.68 -15.31
N GLY A 211 -6.92 -6.75 -14.58
CA GLY A 211 -6.00 -7.87 -14.41
C GLY A 211 -6.58 -9.21 -14.83
N MET A 212 -5.73 -10.09 -15.34
CA MET A 212 -6.02 -11.51 -15.48
C MET A 212 -4.78 -12.32 -15.08
N SER A 213 -4.97 -13.29 -14.21
CA SER A 213 -3.90 -14.22 -13.83
C SER A 213 -4.26 -15.67 -14.13
N VAL A 214 -3.24 -16.43 -14.52
CA VAL A 214 -3.30 -17.87 -14.72
C VAL A 214 -2.27 -18.51 -13.82
N ARG A 215 -2.67 -19.53 -13.07
CA ARG A 215 -1.80 -20.34 -12.22
C ARG A 215 -2.04 -21.82 -12.46
N THR A 216 -0.98 -22.60 -12.44
CA THR A 216 -1.07 -24.06 -12.34
C THR A 216 -0.15 -24.56 -11.23
N THR A 217 -0.22 -25.86 -10.94
CA THR A 217 0.61 -26.53 -9.95
C THR A 217 1.15 -27.81 -10.57
N LEU A 218 2.48 -27.96 -10.54
CA LEU A 218 3.20 -29.13 -10.98
C LEU A 218 3.83 -29.81 -9.76
N TYR A 219 3.90 -31.13 -9.80
CA TYR A 219 4.53 -31.94 -8.75
C TYR A 219 5.61 -32.82 -9.36
N GLY A 220 6.78 -32.84 -8.73
CA GLY A 220 7.86 -33.79 -8.97
C GLY A 220 8.18 -34.56 -7.68
N LEU A 221 8.55 -35.83 -7.84
CA LEU A 221 9.01 -36.69 -6.76
C LEU A 221 10.36 -37.26 -7.18
N PHE A 222 11.36 -37.05 -6.33
CA PHE A 222 12.73 -37.52 -6.54
C PHE A 222 13.07 -38.47 -5.41
N GLU A 223 13.32 -39.73 -5.73
CA GLU A 223 13.80 -40.71 -4.76
C GLU A 223 15.31 -40.56 -4.61
N LEU A 224 15.76 -40.56 -3.35
CA LEU A 224 17.16 -40.49 -3.00
C LEU A 224 17.60 -41.84 -2.44
N PRO A 225 18.77 -42.36 -2.86
CA PRO A 225 19.27 -43.63 -2.34
C PRO A 225 19.69 -43.56 -0.86
N PHE A 226 19.84 -42.34 -0.31
CA PHE A 226 20.40 -42.11 1.03
C PHE A 226 19.35 -42.18 2.16
N SER A 227 19.78 -42.57 3.36
CA SER A 227 18.97 -42.58 4.59
C SER A 227 19.48 -41.48 5.53
N PRO A 228 18.62 -40.73 6.27
CA PRO A 228 17.18 -40.95 6.47
C PRO A 228 16.28 -40.20 5.46
N LEU A 229 16.81 -39.34 4.60
CA LEU A 229 16.02 -38.58 3.62
C LEU A 229 15.81 -39.39 2.33
N LYS A 230 14.64 -40.01 2.18
CA LYS A 230 14.35 -40.94 1.08
C LYS A 230 13.71 -40.31 -0.15
N VAL A 231 12.90 -39.26 0.05
CA VAL A 231 12.15 -38.63 -1.04
C VAL A 231 12.21 -37.11 -0.90
N ILE A 232 12.52 -36.44 -2.00
CA ILE A 232 12.29 -35.01 -2.16
C ILE A 232 11.07 -34.82 -3.05
N ARG A 233 10.03 -34.20 -2.50
CA ARG A 233 8.89 -33.71 -3.27
C ARG A 233 9.11 -32.26 -3.64
N HIS A 234 9.02 -31.96 -4.93
CA HIS A 234 9.02 -30.59 -5.45
C HIS A 234 7.61 -30.22 -5.88
N LYS A 235 7.07 -29.15 -5.31
CA LYS A 235 5.84 -28.51 -5.79
C LYS A 235 6.22 -27.21 -6.46
N MET A 236 5.92 -27.07 -7.75
CA MET A 236 6.12 -25.85 -8.52
C MET A 236 4.77 -25.21 -8.83
N ASP A 237 4.58 -23.96 -8.43
CA ASP A 237 3.38 -23.16 -8.67
C ASP A 237 3.72 -21.99 -9.63
N PRO A 238 3.84 -22.23 -10.95
CA PRO A 238 4.05 -21.15 -11.91
C PRO A 238 2.78 -20.32 -12.07
N SER A 239 2.96 -19.02 -12.29
CA SER A 239 1.90 -18.06 -12.53
C SER A 239 2.32 -16.95 -13.47
N ILE A 240 1.40 -16.58 -14.36
CA ILE A 240 1.52 -15.44 -15.26
C ILE A 240 0.31 -14.54 -15.00
N GLY A 241 0.53 -13.24 -14.85
CA GLY A 241 -0.52 -12.26 -14.61
C GLY A 241 -0.34 -11.03 -15.49
N PHE A 242 -1.33 -10.70 -16.30
CA PHE A 242 -1.38 -9.44 -17.04
C PHE A 242 -2.16 -8.40 -16.23
N SER A 243 -1.70 -7.16 -16.22
CA SER A 243 -2.42 -6.02 -15.65
C SER A 243 -2.26 -4.78 -16.52
N TYR A 244 -3.36 -4.07 -16.75
CA TYR A 244 -3.44 -2.85 -17.54
C TYR A 244 -3.94 -1.67 -16.70
N GLN A 245 -3.28 -0.53 -16.85
CA GLN A 245 -3.70 0.78 -16.36
C GLN A 245 -3.61 1.78 -17.52
N PRO A 246 -4.70 2.46 -17.88
CA PRO A 246 -4.68 3.54 -18.87
C PRO A 246 -3.83 4.74 -18.44
N ASP A 247 -3.43 5.56 -19.41
CA ASP A 247 -2.89 6.88 -19.12
C ASP A 247 -4.03 7.88 -18.85
N TYR A 248 -4.23 8.21 -17.57
CA TYR A 248 -5.28 9.15 -17.15
C TYR A 248 -4.93 10.62 -17.40
N SER A 249 -3.77 10.88 -18.00
CA SER A 249 -3.41 12.20 -18.49
C SER A 249 -3.84 12.48 -19.93
N ASP A 250 -4.45 11.51 -20.60
CA ASP A 250 -5.17 11.69 -21.86
C ASP A 250 -6.38 12.63 -21.67
N GLU A 251 -6.58 13.53 -22.64
CA GLU A 251 -7.64 14.54 -22.63
C GLU A 251 -9.05 13.94 -22.56
N VAL A 252 -9.25 12.70 -23.06
CA VAL A 252 -10.54 12.01 -23.02
C VAL A 252 -11.10 11.85 -21.60
N TYR A 253 -10.23 11.80 -20.59
CA TYR A 253 -10.64 11.68 -19.19
C TYR A 253 -10.97 13.04 -18.56
N GLY A 254 -10.45 14.14 -19.11
CA GLY A 254 -10.69 15.50 -18.60
C GLY A 254 -10.16 15.75 -17.19
N TYR A 255 -9.20 14.95 -16.71
CA TYR A 255 -8.61 15.09 -15.38
C TYR A 255 -7.43 16.07 -15.34
N TYR A 256 -6.82 16.32 -16.49
CA TYR A 256 -5.74 17.30 -16.66
C TYR A 256 -6.18 18.45 -17.55
N GLN A 257 -5.61 19.64 -17.29
CA GLN A 257 -5.57 20.74 -18.24
C GLN A 257 -4.18 20.79 -18.86
N THR A 258 -4.11 20.69 -20.19
CA THR A 258 -2.87 20.72 -20.95
C THR A 258 -2.63 22.11 -21.51
N PHE A 259 -1.40 22.60 -21.35
CA PHE A 259 -0.91 23.85 -21.91
C PHE A 259 0.42 23.57 -22.64
N LYS A 260 0.89 24.54 -23.43
CA LYS A 260 2.22 24.51 -24.03
C LYS A 260 3.09 25.55 -23.36
N ASN A 261 4.31 25.15 -22.99
CA ASN A 261 5.29 26.08 -22.47
C ASN A 261 5.99 26.87 -23.59
N ALA A 262 6.87 27.82 -23.25
CA ALA A 262 7.58 28.64 -24.24
C ALA A 262 8.43 27.81 -25.21
N ALA A 263 8.89 26.62 -24.80
CA ALA A 263 9.62 25.67 -25.63
C ALA A 263 8.70 24.73 -26.46
N GLY A 264 7.39 24.96 -26.46
CA GLY A 264 6.39 24.15 -27.18
C GLY A 264 6.10 22.77 -26.55
N ARG A 265 6.63 22.49 -25.35
CA ARG A 265 6.41 21.23 -24.62
C ARG A 265 5.09 21.28 -23.87
N GLU A 266 4.40 20.15 -23.84
CA GLU A 266 3.19 20.00 -23.04
C GLU A 266 3.50 20.05 -21.54
N VAL A 267 2.74 20.87 -20.84
CA VAL A 267 2.73 20.98 -19.38
C VAL A 267 1.30 20.85 -18.90
N ARG A 268 1.09 20.12 -17.79
CA ARG A 268 -0.24 19.70 -17.36
C ARG A 268 -0.52 20.08 -15.90
N GLY A 269 -1.73 20.53 -15.62
CA GLY A 269 -2.26 20.72 -14.26
C GLY A 269 -3.31 19.65 -13.93
N ASP A 270 -3.14 18.92 -12.83
CA ASP A 270 -4.11 17.91 -12.37
C ASP A 270 -5.26 18.59 -11.62
N ARG A 271 -6.47 18.57 -12.20
CA ARG A 271 -7.66 19.19 -11.60
C ARG A 271 -7.98 18.62 -10.21
N PHE A 272 -7.51 17.41 -9.90
CA PHE A 272 -7.71 16.75 -8.60
C PHE A 272 -6.51 16.88 -7.67
N ALA A 273 -5.51 17.73 -7.90
CA ALA A 273 -4.33 17.77 -7.03
C ALA A 273 -4.62 18.27 -5.60
N ASN A 274 -5.62 19.15 -5.40
CA ASN A 274 -5.93 19.77 -4.12
C ASN A 274 -6.89 18.92 -3.24
N ASN A 275 -6.51 17.69 -2.91
CA ASN A 275 -7.35 16.84 -2.05
C ASN A 275 -6.52 15.99 -1.08
N THR A 276 -7.19 15.27 -0.17
CA THR A 276 -6.54 14.47 0.88
C THR A 276 -6.00 13.10 0.40
N PHE A 277 -6.33 12.69 -0.82
CA PHE A 277 -5.90 11.47 -1.49
C PHE A 277 -4.88 11.76 -2.60
N ALA A 278 -4.32 10.70 -3.18
CA ALA A 278 -3.34 10.83 -4.26
C ALA A 278 -3.94 11.51 -5.50
N GLY A 279 -3.08 12.31 -6.15
CA GLY A 279 -3.35 12.91 -7.45
C GLY A 279 -3.63 11.86 -8.54
N THR A 280 -3.99 12.35 -9.71
CA THR A 280 -4.32 11.52 -10.85
C THR A 280 -3.03 10.83 -11.33
N PRO A 281 -3.06 9.50 -11.56
CA PRO A 281 -1.87 8.82 -12.09
C PRO A 281 -1.64 9.25 -13.54
N GLN A 282 -0.39 9.24 -13.97
CA GLN A 282 -0.01 9.49 -15.36
C GLN A 282 0.71 8.28 -15.94
N GLY A 283 0.69 8.18 -17.26
CA GLY A 283 1.37 7.16 -18.01
C GLY A 283 0.57 5.85 -18.07
N GLU A 284 0.69 5.22 -19.21
CA GLU A 284 0.14 3.90 -19.44
C GLU A 284 1.00 2.83 -18.75
N GLN A 285 0.38 1.80 -18.19
CA GLN A 285 1.07 0.61 -17.71
C GLN A 285 0.45 -0.66 -18.30
N ARG A 286 1.30 -1.51 -18.88
CA ARG A 286 0.91 -2.81 -19.43
C ARG A 286 1.87 -3.86 -18.90
N ASN A 287 1.59 -4.40 -17.72
CA ASN A 287 2.52 -5.29 -17.03
C ASN A 287 2.14 -6.76 -17.22
N MET A 288 3.07 -7.58 -17.69
CA MET A 288 3.02 -9.04 -17.56
C MET A 288 3.95 -9.49 -16.44
N ASN A 289 3.38 -9.99 -15.36
CA ASN A 289 4.08 -10.51 -14.20
C ASN A 289 4.26 -12.01 -14.35
N ILE A 290 5.49 -12.50 -14.14
CA ILE A 290 5.83 -13.92 -14.16
C ILE A 290 6.38 -14.28 -12.79
N SER A 291 5.86 -15.34 -12.18
CA SER A 291 6.32 -15.82 -10.89
C SER A 291 6.25 -17.34 -10.82
N VAL A 292 7.33 -17.95 -10.38
CA VAL A 292 7.43 -19.39 -10.12
C VAL A 292 7.75 -19.58 -8.64
N SER A 293 6.79 -20.12 -7.89
CA SER A 293 7.01 -20.50 -6.49
C SER A 293 7.32 -21.98 -6.40
N ASN A 294 8.47 -22.32 -5.83
CA ASN A 294 8.93 -23.68 -5.64
C ASN A 294 8.88 -24.00 -4.14
N LEU A 295 8.33 -25.15 -3.79
CA LEU A 295 8.36 -25.70 -2.44
C LEU A 295 9.01 -27.08 -2.51
N PHE A 296 10.12 -27.26 -1.80
CA PHE A 296 10.79 -28.53 -1.66
C PHE A 296 10.49 -29.10 -0.29
N GLN A 297 9.95 -30.32 -0.26
CA GLN A 297 9.61 -31.06 0.95
C GLN A 297 10.42 -32.35 0.99
N GLY A 298 10.93 -32.71 2.15
CA GLY A 298 11.63 -33.96 2.39
C GLY A 298 10.76 -34.95 3.15
N LYS A 299 10.87 -36.24 2.82
CA LYS A 299 10.39 -37.34 3.67
C LYS A 299 11.59 -37.97 4.37
N ILE A 300 11.65 -37.81 5.68
CA ILE A 300 12.66 -38.41 6.56
C ILE A 300 12.06 -39.67 7.16
N ILE A 301 12.77 -40.79 7.07
CA ILE A 301 12.41 -42.06 7.70
C ILE A 301 13.46 -42.37 8.76
N ARG A 302 13.03 -42.54 10.02
CA ARG A 302 13.89 -42.97 11.13
C ARG A 302 13.25 -44.17 11.82
N GLY A 303 13.81 -45.36 11.62
CA GLY A 303 13.15 -46.61 12.04
C GLY A 303 11.81 -46.76 11.31
N GLU A 304 10.73 -46.93 12.07
CA GLU A 304 9.36 -47.01 11.55
C GLU A 304 8.67 -45.63 11.39
N GLU A 305 9.27 -44.55 11.92
CA GLU A 305 8.66 -43.23 11.87
C GLU A 305 8.95 -42.50 10.56
N GLU A 306 7.87 -42.09 9.87
CA GLU A 306 7.94 -41.24 8.68
C GLU A 306 7.56 -39.79 9.02
N LYS A 307 8.47 -38.84 8.74
CA LYS A 307 8.24 -37.42 8.96
C LYS A 307 8.40 -36.62 7.68
N LYS A 308 7.36 -35.87 7.31
CA LYS A 308 7.40 -34.89 6.23
C LYS A 308 7.87 -33.54 6.77
N ILE A 309 8.85 -32.93 6.10
CA ILE A 309 9.37 -31.60 6.47
C ILE A 309 9.44 -30.69 5.24
N ASP A 310 9.15 -29.40 5.42
CA ASP A 310 9.42 -28.40 4.39
C ASP A 310 10.91 -28.02 4.48
N LEU A 311 11.66 -28.24 3.41
CA LEU A 311 13.09 -27.92 3.35
C LEU A 311 13.26 -26.42 3.12
N PHE A 312 12.74 -25.93 2.00
CA PHE A 312 12.74 -24.52 1.65
C PHE A 312 11.67 -24.20 0.61
N ARG A 313 11.27 -22.94 0.58
CA ARG A 313 10.45 -22.33 -0.46
C ARG A 313 11.30 -21.31 -1.20
N MET A 314 11.33 -21.39 -2.52
CA MET A 314 12.03 -20.43 -3.38
C MET A 314 11.06 -19.85 -4.40
N THR A 315 10.86 -18.54 -4.37
CA THR A 315 10.06 -17.81 -5.36
C THR A 315 10.98 -16.99 -6.25
N VAL A 316 10.85 -17.18 -7.55
CA VAL A 316 11.54 -16.39 -8.57
C VAL A 316 10.49 -15.61 -9.35
N SER A 317 10.64 -14.29 -9.46
CA SER A 317 9.69 -13.44 -10.16
C SER A 317 10.33 -12.31 -10.94
N THR A 318 9.66 -11.90 -12.01
CA THR A 318 9.98 -10.71 -12.81
C THR A 318 8.69 -10.17 -13.42
N SER A 319 8.76 -8.99 -14.04
CA SER A 319 7.65 -8.43 -14.81
C SER A 319 8.17 -7.78 -16.09
N HIS A 320 7.34 -7.71 -17.11
CA HIS A 320 7.61 -7.00 -18.36
C HIS A 320 6.56 -5.92 -18.57
N ASN A 321 6.96 -4.66 -18.65
CA ASN A 321 6.07 -3.54 -18.94
C ASN A 321 6.13 -3.20 -20.44
N PHE A 322 5.07 -3.53 -21.18
CA PHE A 322 4.95 -3.29 -22.61
C PHE A 322 4.75 -1.81 -22.96
N ALA A 323 4.44 -0.95 -21.99
CA ALA A 323 4.23 0.49 -22.21
C ALA A 323 5.53 1.30 -22.19
N LEU A 324 6.67 0.72 -21.78
CA LEU A 324 7.95 1.42 -21.73
C LEU A 324 8.72 1.30 -23.05
N ASP A 325 9.39 2.37 -23.47
CA ASP A 325 10.24 2.36 -24.67
C ASP A 325 11.53 1.56 -24.47
N SER A 326 12.06 1.54 -23.24
CA SER A 326 13.30 0.84 -22.89
C SER A 326 13.24 0.23 -21.49
N LEU A 327 14.13 -0.72 -21.21
CA LEU A 327 14.25 -1.40 -19.91
C LEU A 327 12.93 -2.06 -19.47
N ARG A 328 12.21 -2.66 -20.43
CA ARG A 328 10.85 -3.20 -20.26
C ARG A 328 10.74 -4.29 -19.20
N TRP A 329 11.74 -5.15 -19.08
CA TRP A 329 11.83 -6.13 -17.99
C TRP A 329 12.26 -5.51 -16.67
N SER A 330 11.54 -5.80 -15.61
CA SER A 330 11.97 -5.56 -14.24
C SER A 330 13.08 -6.53 -13.84
N ASN A 331 13.83 -6.16 -12.80
CA ASN A 331 14.81 -7.05 -12.18
C ASN A 331 14.19 -8.40 -11.78
N LEU A 332 14.96 -9.47 -12.00
CA LEU A 332 14.66 -10.81 -11.52
C LEU A 332 14.85 -10.85 -10.01
N ARG A 333 13.79 -11.11 -9.26
CA ARG A 333 13.82 -11.24 -7.81
C ARG A 333 13.76 -12.71 -7.43
N THR A 334 14.68 -13.13 -6.58
CA THR A 334 14.69 -14.45 -5.95
C THR A 334 14.50 -14.27 -4.46
N SER A 335 13.52 -14.97 -3.88
CA SER A 335 13.29 -15.02 -2.43
C SER A 335 13.26 -16.46 -1.98
N LEU A 336 14.15 -16.84 -1.06
CA LEU A 336 14.25 -18.16 -0.49
C LEU A 336 13.97 -18.09 1.01
N GLN A 337 13.03 -18.89 1.48
CA GLN A 337 12.73 -19.07 2.89
C GLN A 337 12.94 -20.53 3.28
N ALA A 338 13.69 -20.76 4.36
CA ALA A 338 13.95 -22.09 4.88
C ALA A 338 13.80 -22.11 6.41
N LYS A 339 13.41 -23.27 6.94
CA LYS A 339 13.39 -23.55 8.38
C LYS A 339 14.21 -24.81 8.66
N PRO A 340 15.54 -24.74 8.51
CA PRO A 340 16.40 -25.91 8.69
C PRO A 340 16.32 -26.50 10.11
N HIS A 341 15.90 -25.71 11.09
CA HIS A 341 15.64 -26.15 12.46
C HIS A 341 14.36 -25.47 12.99
N PRO A 342 13.55 -26.10 13.88
CA PRO A 342 12.31 -25.49 14.41
C PRO A 342 12.49 -24.12 15.06
N LYS A 343 13.70 -23.84 15.56
CA LYS A 343 14.08 -22.57 16.20
C LYS A 343 14.80 -21.61 15.25
N LEU A 344 15.13 -22.01 14.02
CA LEU A 344 15.92 -21.24 13.07
C LEU A 344 15.09 -20.92 11.83
N ASN A 345 14.83 -19.63 11.60
CA ASN A 345 14.30 -19.16 10.32
C ASN A 345 15.41 -18.53 9.51
N PHE A 346 15.46 -18.86 8.23
CA PHE A 346 16.39 -18.31 7.25
C PHE A 346 15.59 -17.70 6.11
N ASN A 347 15.90 -16.46 5.75
CA ASN A 347 15.37 -15.80 4.56
C ASN A 347 16.54 -15.23 3.76
N PHE A 348 16.57 -15.47 2.46
CA PHE A 348 17.52 -14.91 1.51
C PHE A 348 16.75 -14.22 0.40
N ASN A 349 17.13 -13.01 0.06
CA ASN A 349 16.61 -12.32 -1.11
C ASN A 349 17.76 -11.88 -2.00
N ALA A 350 17.57 -11.96 -3.31
CA ALA A 350 18.51 -11.46 -4.30
C ALA A 350 17.76 -10.78 -5.44
N GLN A 351 18.37 -9.74 -6.01
CA GLN A 351 17.88 -9.09 -7.20
C GLN A 351 18.95 -9.14 -8.27
N HIS A 352 18.57 -9.57 -9.47
CA HIS A 352 19.42 -9.56 -10.64
C HIS A 352 18.80 -8.67 -11.71
N THR A 353 19.64 -8.03 -12.52
CA THR A 353 19.19 -7.30 -13.70
C THR A 353 19.50 -8.10 -14.95
N PHE A 354 18.62 -7.98 -15.94
CA PHE A 354 18.87 -8.55 -17.26
C PHE A 354 19.77 -7.65 -18.12
N TYR A 355 20.01 -6.41 -17.70
CA TYR A 355 20.64 -5.39 -18.54
C TYR A 355 22.10 -5.11 -18.17
N LYS A 356 22.89 -4.72 -19.17
CA LYS A 356 24.26 -4.28 -18.99
C LYS A 356 24.34 -2.92 -18.27
N PRO A 357 25.39 -2.68 -17.48
CA PRO A 357 25.67 -1.35 -16.94
C PRO A 357 26.00 -0.36 -18.07
N ARG A 358 25.70 0.92 -17.86
CA ARG A 358 26.19 1.98 -18.77
C ARG A 358 27.71 2.12 -18.68
N ALA A 359 28.33 2.62 -19.75
CA ALA A 359 29.79 2.80 -19.82
C ALA A 359 30.35 3.71 -18.71
N ASN A 360 29.56 4.68 -18.24
CA ASN A 360 29.91 5.56 -17.12
C ASN A 360 29.65 4.95 -15.73
N GLY A 361 29.27 3.67 -15.65
CA GLY A 361 28.89 2.98 -14.41
C GLY A 361 27.58 3.45 -13.77
N ARG A 362 26.90 4.46 -14.34
CA ARG A 362 25.68 5.05 -13.78
C ARG A 362 24.43 4.56 -14.52
N GLY A 363 23.78 3.57 -13.92
CA GLY A 363 22.53 3.01 -14.43
C GLY A 363 22.75 1.92 -15.48
N ARG A 364 21.69 1.63 -16.24
CA ARG A 364 21.60 0.48 -17.14
C ARG A 364 21.36 0.96 -18.57
N ARG A 365 21.95 0.28 -19.55
CA ARG A 365 21.62 0.46 -20.97
C ARG A 365 20.64 -0.64 -21.39
N ASP A 366 19.77 -0.36 -22.34
CA ASP A 366 18.74 -1.30 -22.78
C ASP A 366 19.33 -2.39 -23.70
N GLU A 367 20.20 -3.19 -23.11
CA GLU A 367 20.91 -4.27 -23.77
C GLU A 367 21.07 -5.41 -22.78
N PHE A 368 20.68 -6.62 -23.18
CA PHE A 368 20.75 -7.77 -22.30
C PHE A 368 22.18 -8.20 -22.01
N VAL A 369 22.46 -8.71 -20.81
CA VAL A 369 23.80 -9.16 -20.42
C VAL A 369 24.32 -10.32 -21.28
N TRP A 370 23.41 -11.09 -21.89
CA TRP A 370 23.74 -12.21 -22.78
C TRP A 370 23.76 -11.85 -24.27
N SER A 371 23.78 -10.56 -24.63
CA SER A 371 23.91 -10.18 -26.06
C SER A 371 25.26 -10.54 -26.68
N ASP A 372 26.32 -10.67 -25.86
CA ASP A 372 27.68 -11.00 -26.33
C ASP A 372 28.01 -12.50 -26.15
N GLY A 373 27.04 -13.33 -25.77
CA GLY A 373 27.24 -14.75 -25.45
C GLY A 373 26.44 -15.20 -24.22
N PHE A 374 26.62 -16.45 -23.80
CA PHE A 374 25.92 -16.96 -22.62
C PHE A 374 26.35 -16.22 -21.36
N ALA A 375 25.40 -15.52 -20.73
CA ALA A 375 25.60 -14.87 -19.44
C ALA A 375 24.33 -14.98 -18.58
N LEU A 376 24.51 -15.21 -17.29
CA LEU A 376 23.42 -15.14 -16.31
C LEU A 376 23.06 -13.68 -16.03
N PRO A 377 21.80 -13.39 -15.61
CA PRO A 377 21.41 -12.07 -15.12
C PRO A 377 22.40 -11.55 -14.07
N SER A 378 22.81 -10.29 -14.19
CA SER A 378 23.82 -9.70 -13.30
C SER A 378 23.24 -9.45 -11.91
N LEU A 379 23.90 -9.94 -10.86
CA LEU A 379 23.50 -9.68 -9.47
C LEU A 379 23.63 -8.17 -9.17
N LEU A 380 22.59 -7.59 -8.58
CA LEU A 380 22.57 -6.19 -8.14
C LEU A 380 22.77 -6.08 -6.63
N ASN A 381 22.00 -6.85 -5.88
CA ASN A 381 22.06 -6.88 -4.42
C ASN A 381 21.50 -8.21 -3.91
N TRP A 382 21.87 -8.52 -2.68
CA TRP A 382 21.31 -9.63 -1.92
C TRP A 382 21.31 -9.30 -0.44
N ASP A 383 20.39 -9.94 0.29
CA ASP A 383 20.29 -9.86 1.74
C ASP A 383 19.99 -11.24 2.33
N VAL A 384 20.50 -11.45 3.53
CA VAL A 384 20.22 -12.64 4.34
C VAL A 384 19.71 -12.17 5.70
N ASN A 385 18.57 -12.71 6.11
CA ASN A 385 18.04 -12.57 7.45
C ASN A 385 17.95 -13.95 8.11
N MET A 386 18.55 -14.06 9.28
CA MET A 386 18.54 -15.29 10.07
C MET A 386 18.07 -14.97 11.50
N SER A 387 17.04 -15.67 11.97
CA SER A 387 16.50 -15.49 13.32
C SER A 387 16.50 -16.81 14.07
N TYR A 388 17.05 -16.81 15.29
CA TYR A 388 17.04 -17.98 16.17
C TYR A 388 16.26 -17.69 17.46
N SER A 389 15.31 -18.55 17.82
CA SER A 389 14.52 -18.42 19.04
C SER A 389 15.07 -19.34 20.14
N LEU A 390 15.63 -18.75 21.19
CA LEU A 390 16.05 -19.46 22.39
C LEU A 390 14.99 -19.30 23.49
N SER A 391 14.40 -20.41 23.92
CA SER A 391 13.60 -20.47 25.15
C SER A 391 14.43 -21.20 26.20
N LEU A 392 14.96 -20.47 27.18
CA LEU A 392 15.55 -21.07 28.38
C LEU A 392 14.39 -21.37 29.33
N ARG A 393 14.07 -22.66 29.53
CA ARG A 393 13.26 -23.03 30.70
C ARG A 393 14.20 -23.00 31.91
N PRO A 394 13.81 -22.41 33.05
CA PRO A 394 14.58 -22.56 34.28
C PRO A 394 14.63 -24.04 34.65
N PRO A 395 15.73 -24.53 35.25
CA PRO A 395 15.77 -25.85 35.85
C PRO A 395 14.70 -25.95 36.96
N GLU A 396 13.97 -27.06 36.98
CA GLU A 396 12.99 -27.40 38.02
C GLU A 396 13.63 -27.75 39.36
#